data_AF-A0A150REP4-F1
#
_entry.id   AF-A0A150REP4-F1
#
_cell.length_a   1.000
_cell.length_b   1.000
_cell.length_c   1.000
_cell.angle_alpha   90.00
_cell.angle_beta   90.00
_cell.angle_gamma   90.00
#
_symmetry.space_group_name_H-M   'P 1'
#
loop_
_entity.id
_entity.type
_entity.pdbx_description
1 polymer ?
#
loop_
_entity_poly.entity_id
_entity_poly.type
_entity_poly.pdbx_seq_one_letter_code
_entity_poly.pdbx_strand_id
1 'polypeptide(L)'
;MVLAEDDDLLRLFEDAVSVHDNARSAANWVIHSLSRELKDSKTGDLPFSGAQLGELLALIDDGTISGKIAKDVLAEMVQQGGSPRAIVERRGLRQVADEGALERIVDQVVAGHPGEVSRFRAGNTKLIGFFVGQVMKASGGKANPDLVNSLLTRKLA
;
A
#
# COMPACT_ATOMS: atom_id res chain seq x y z
N MET A 1 10.08 -7.25 -18.33
CA MET A 1 10.29 -8.46 -17.55
C MET A 1 9.13 -9.40 -17.86
N VAL A 2 9.42 -10.54 -18.46
CA VAL A 2 8.43 -11.59 -18.74
C VAL A 2 8.67 -12.67 -17.68
N LEU A 3 7.66 -12.99 -16.87
CA LEU A 3 7.80 -13.93 -15.75
C LEU A 3 8.26 -15.34 -16.19
N ALA A 4 7.93 -15.73 -17.42
CA ALA A 4 8.22 -17.06 -17.95
C ALA A 4 9.69 -17.28 -18.38
N GLU A 5 10.53 -16.25 -18.34
CA GLU A 5 11.94 -16.32 -18.77
C GLU A 5 12.91 -16.37 -17.59
N ASP A 6 12.41 -16.31 -16.34
CA ASP A 6 13.19 -16.34 -15.10
C ASP A 6 12.55 -17.35 -14.13
N ASP A 7 13.20 -18.51 -13.97
CA ASP A 7 12.72 -19.62 -13.15
C ASP A 7 12.57 -19.22 -11.66
N ASP A 8 13.42 -18.31 -11.16
CA ASP A 8 13.36 -17.84 -9.78
C ASP A 8 12.11 -16.95 -9.58
N LEU A 9 11.81 -16.07 -10.54
CA LEU A 9 10.60 -15.25 -10.51
C LEU A 9 9.32 -16.10 -10.64
N LEU A 10 9.34 -17.11 -11.50
CA LEU A 10 8.20 -18.01 -11.66
C LEU A 10 7.93 -18.77 -10.35
N ARG A 11 8.98 -19.32 -9.73
CA ARG A 11 8.86 -20.00 -8.44
C ARG A 11 8.37 -19.07 -7.33
N LEU A 12 8.90 -17.84 -7.27
CA LEU A 12 8.45 -16.84 -6.30
C LEU A 12 6.95 -16.53 -6.46
N PHE A 13 6.49 -16.41 -7.71
CA PHE A 13 5.08 -16.21 -8.03
C PHE A 13 4.21 -17.41 -7.61
N GLU A 14 4.58 -18.63 -7.98
CA GLU A 14 3.83 -19.84 -7.66
C GLU A 14 3.72 -20.05 -6.13
N ASP A 15 4.83 -19.89 -5.41
CA ASP A 15 4.87 -19.98 -3.96
C ASP A 15 3.98 -18.90 -3.32
N ALA A 16 3.98 -17.67 -3.84
CA ALA A 16 3.13 -16.59 -3.32
C ALA A 16 1.64 -16.88 -3.53
N VAL A 17 1.26 -17.39 -4.71
CA VAL A 17 -0.13 -17.77 -5.01
C VAL A 17 -0.59 -18.95 -4.16
N SER A 18 0.32 -19.87 -3.81
CA SER A 18 0.00 -21.00 -2.93
C SER A 18 -0.39 -20.57 -1.51
N VAL A 19 0.17 -19.44 -1.04
CA VAL A 19 -0.14 -18.87 0.28
C VAL A 19 -1.34 -17.94 0.23
N HIS A 20 -1.48 -17.16 -0.83
CA HIS A 20 -2.58 -16.23 -1.01
C HIS A 20 -3.09 -16.28 -2.45
N ASP A 21 -4.28 -16.85 -2.65
CA ASP A 21 -4.89 -17.13 -3.96
C ASP A 21 -5.36 -15.86 -4.67
N ASN A 22 -4.39 -15.02 -5.06
CA ASN A 22 -4.59 -13.81 -5.83
C ASN A 22 -3.46 -13.67 -6.86
N ALA A 23 -3.50 -14.52 -7.89
CA ALA A 23 -2.54 -14.56 -8.99
C ALA A 23 -2.35 -13.20 -9.67
N ARG A 24 -3.41 -12.39 -9.80
CA ARG A 24 -3.30 -11.06 -10.40
C ARG A 24 -2.47 -10.12 -9.53
N SER A 25 -2.72 -10.10 -8.22
CA SER A 25 -1.96 -9.28 -7.28
C SER A 25 -0.51 -9.75 -7.24
N ALA A 26 -0.28 -11.06 -7.11
CA ALA A 26 1.06 -11.64 -7.12
C ALA A 26 1.85 -11.26 -8.38
N ALA A 27 1.26 -11.43 -9.57
CA ALA A 27 1.90 -11.04 -10.82
C ALA A 27 2.24 -9.53 -10.86
N ASN A 28 1.32 -8.65 -10.45
CA ASN A 28 1.58 -7.21 -10.40
C ASN A 28 2.73 -6.86 -9.45
N TRP A 29 2.78 -7.48 -8.28
CA TRP A 29 3.81 -7.22 -7.27
C TRP A 29 5.17 -7.73 -7.69
N VAL A 30 5.24 -8.93 -8.25
CA VAL A 30 6.48 -9.49 -8.81
C VAL A 30 6.95 -8.64 -10.01
N ILE A 31 6.05 -8.28 -10.93
CA ILE A 31 6.42 -7.56 -12.17
C ILE A 31 6.80 -6.09 -11.94
N HIS A 32 6.12 -5.39 -11.02
CA HIS A 32 6.26 -3.94 -10.90
C HIS A 32 6.94 -3.51 -9.61
N SER A 33 6.57 -4.11 -8.48
CA SER A 33 7.07 -3.69 -7.17
C SER A 33 8.44 -4.29 -6.89
N LEU A 34 8.59 -5.59 -7.08
CA LEU A 34 9.85 -6.29 -6.83
C LEU A 34 10.94 -5.86 -7.83
N SER A 35 10.63 -5.75 -9.12
CA SER A 35 11.60 -5.25 -10.12
C SER A 35 12.12 -3.86 -9.85
N ARG A 36 11.34 -3.01 -9.15
CA ARG A 36 11.78 -1.67 -8.75
C ARG A 36 12.81 -1.73 -7.61
N GLU A 37 12.64 -2.65 -6.69
CA GLU A 37 13.54 -2.84 -5.54
C GLU A 37 14.81 -3.58 -5.95
N LEU A 38 14.71 -4.52 -6.89
CA LEU A 38 15.82 -5.35 -7.38
C LEU A 38 16.85 -4.63 -8.27
N LYS A 39 16.84 -3.30 -8.39
CA LYS A 39 17.64 -2.48 -9.35
C LYS A 39 18.90 -3.17 -9.94
N ASP A 40 19.84 -3.57 -9.08
CA ASP A 40 21.10 -4.25 -9.43
C ASP A 40 21.25 -5.67 -8.82
N SER A 41 20.24 -6.16 -8.10
CA SER A 41 20.24 -7.46 -7.41
C SER A 41 19.56 -8.53 -8.27
N LYS A 42 20.09 -9.76 -8.25
CA LYS A 42 19.47 -10.89 -8.95
C LYS A 42 18.30 -11.43 -8.15
N THR A 43 17.29 -11.95 -8.84
CA THR A 43 16.10 -12.54 -8.21
C THR A 43 16.44 -13.70 -7.27
N GLY A 44 17.45 -14.51 -7.60
CA GLY A 44 17.88 -15.65 -6.77
C GLY A 44 18.54 -15.28 -5.43
N ASP A 45 18.90 -14.01 -5.20
CA ASP A 45 19.57 -13.55 -3.97
C ASP A 45 18.59 -12.96 -2.94
N LEU A 46 17.29 -13.13 -3.13
CA LEU A 46 16.29 -12.57 -2.22
C LEU A 46 16.36 -13.21 -0.82
N PRO A 47 16.41 -12.42 0.25
CA PRO A 47 16.46 -12.94 1.63
C PRO A 47 15.08 -13.34 2.18
N PHE A 48 14.10 -13.55 1.30
CA PHE A 48 12.75 -13.99 1.63
C PHE A 48 12.20 -14.95 0.55
N SER A 49 11.25 -15.80 0.93
CA SER A 49 10.60 -16.78 0.05
C SER A 49 9.33 -16.24 -0.60
N GLY A 50 8.86 -16.92 -1.66
CA GLY A 50 7.58 -16.57 -2.28
C GLY A 50 6.40 -16.69 -1.31
N ALA A 51 6.47 -17.61 -0.35
CA ALA A 51 5.49 -17.71 0.73
C ALA A 51 5.39 -16.41 1.55
N GLN A 52 6.52 -15.77 1.87
CA GLN A 52 6.54 -14.50 2.59
C GLN A 52 6.03 -13.35 1.72
N LEU A 53 6.22 -13.40 0.40
CA LEU A 53 5.55 -12.48 -0.52
C LEU A 53 4.03 -12.69 -0.48
N GLY A 54 3.55 -13.94 -0.51
CA GLY A 54 2.14 -14.27 -0.37
C GLY A 54 1.53 -13.75 0.94
N GLU A 55 2.25 -13.88 2.06
CA GLU A 55 1.84 -13.28 3.35
C GLU A 55 1.70 -11.75 3.26
N LEU A 56 2.64 -11.07 2.59
CA LEU A 56 2.56 -9.61 2.41
C LEU A 56 1.30 -9.23 1.61
N LEU A 57 0.96 -10.00 0.57
CA LEU A 57 -0.25 -9.76 -0.23
C LEU A 57 -1.51 -9.97 0.58
N ALA A 58 -1.56 -11.00 1.42
CA ALA A 58 -2.68 -11.24 2.33
C ALA A 58 -2.93 -10.05 3.27
N LEU A 59 -1.86 -9.44 3.81
CA LEU A 59 -1.96 -8.25 4.68
C LEU A 59 -2.47 -6.99 3.95
N ILE A 60 -2.32 -6.92 2.63
CA ILE A 60 -2.89 -5.83 1.84
C ILE A 60 -4.38 -6.08 1.62
N ASP A 61 -4.72 -7.29 1.17
CA ASP A 61 -6.08 -7.64 0.80
C ASP A 61 -7.03 -7.70 2.00
N ASP A 62 -6.53 -8.10 3.19
CA ASP A 62 -7.30 -8.05 4.44
C ASP A 62 -7.41 -6.64 5.06
N GLY A 63 -6.75 -5.65 4.45
CA GLY A 63 -6.77 -4.26 4.89
C GLY A 63 -5.86 -3.95 6.08
N THR A 64 -5.05 -4.91 6.55
CA THR A 64 -4.11 -4.70 7.67
C THR A 64 -3.10 -3.61 7.34
N ILE A 65 -2.60 -3.54 6.10
CA ILE A 65 -1.70 -2.48 5.63
C ILE A 65 -2.17 -1.91 4.29
N SER A 66 -1.75 -0.69 3.96
CA SER A 66 -2.04 -0.11 2.64
C SER A 66 -1.02 -0.57 1.61
N GLY A 67 -1.36 -0.52 0.32
CA GLY A 67 -0.40 -0.82 -0.75
C GLY A 67 0.84 0.08 -0.74
N LYS A 68 0.76 1.29 -0.17
CA LYS A 68 1.92 2.16 0.05
C LYS A 68 2.83 1.59 1.14
N ILE A 69 2.25 1.23 2.28
CA ILE A 69 2.98 0.62 3.40
C ILE A 69 3.60 -0.71 2.98
N ALA A 70 2.89 -1.52 2.21
CA ALA A 70 3.41 -2.79 1.72
C ALA A 70 4.65 -2.62 0.83
N LYS A 71 4.79 -1.51 0.09
CA LYS A 71 6.03 -1.21 -0.66
C LYS A 71 7.19 -0.93 0.28
N ASP A 72 6.95 -0.20 1.36
CA ASP A 72 7.97 0.07 2.38
C ASP A 72 8.37 -1.22 3.12
N VAL A 73 7.42 -2.14 3.37
CA VAL A 73 7.69 -3.46 3.95
C VAL A 73 8.46 -4.33 2.97
N LEU A 74 8.08 -4.36 1.68
CA LEU A 74 8.79 -5.13 0.65
C LEU A 74 10.23 -4.65 0.50
N ALA A 75 10.49 -3.34 0.50
CA ALA A 75 11.84 -2.79 0.44
C ALA A 75 12.71 -3.26 1.62
N GLU A 76 12.12 -3.31 2.83
CA GLU A 76 12.80 -3.83 4.02
C GLU A 76 13.04 -5.35 3.92
N MET A 77 12.05 -6.11 3.41
CA MET A 77 12.21 -7.53 3.13
C MET A 77 13.32 -7.78 2.11
N VAL A 78 13.44 -7.01 1.04
CA VAL A 78 14.51 -7.16 0.05
C VAL A 78 15.89 -6.89 0.68
N GLN A 79 15.99 -5.94 1.61
CA GLN A 79 17.27 -5.58 2.25
C GLN A 79 17.69 -6.51 3.39
N GLN A 80 16.74 -6.98 4.19
CA GLN A 80 17.02 -7.64 5.48
C GLN A 80 16.35 -9.01 5.61
N GLY A 81 15.44 -9.35 4.71
CA GLY A 81 14.58 -10.52 4.82
C GLY A 81 13.54 -10.40 5.93
N GLY A 82 13.03 -11.56 6.34
CA GLY A 82 12.11 -11.67 7.47
C GLY A 82 10.63 -11.65 7.09
N SER A 83 9.79 -11.88 8.10
CA SER A 83 8.33 -11.95 7.91
C SER A 83 7.71 -10.56 7.74
N PRO A 84 6.86 -10.35 6.73
CA PRO A 84 6.15 -9.08 6.55
C PRO A 84 5.31 -8.72 7.78
N ARG A 85 4.67 -9.72 8.41
CA ARG A 85 3.85 -9.51 9.61
C ARG A 85 4.70 -8.97 10.77
N ALA A 86 5.87 -9.55 10.99
CA ALA A 86 6.78 -9.09 12.04
C ALA A 86 7.25 -7.65 11.81
N ILE A 87 7.54 -7.28 10.55
CA ILE A 87 7.91 -5.91 10.17
C ILE A 87 6.74 -4.94 10.46
N VAL A 88 5.52 -5.31 10.07
CA VAL A 88 4.31 -4.51 10.29
C VAL A 88 4.05 -4.27 11.77
N GLU A 89 4.15 -5.31 12.61
CA GLU A 89 3.98 -5.18 14.06
C GLU A 89 5.05 -4.28 14.67
N ARG A 90 6.33 -4.58 14.40
CA ARG A 90 7.47 -3.85 14.96
C ARG A 90 7.42 -2.36 14.64
N ARG A 91 6.98 -2.01 13.44
CA ARG A 91 6.90 -0.61 12.97
C ARG A 91 5.53 0.05 13.22
N GLY A 92 4.57 -0.67 13.81
CA GLY A 92 3.22 -0.17 14.07
C GLY A 92 2.51 0.33 12.81
N LEU A 93 2.65 -0.42 11.71
CA LEU A 93 2.23 -0.01 10.37
C LEU A 93 0.79 -0.38 10.01
N ARG A 94 0.03 -0.97 10.95
CA ARG A 94 -1.36 -1.32 10.71
C ARG A 94 -2.19 -0.10 10.29
N GLN A 95 -3.13 -0.30 9.37
CA GLN A 95 -4.06 0.74 8.97
C GLN A 95 -4.87 1.24 10.17
N VAL A 96 -5.19 2.52 10.17
CA VAL A 96 -6.06 3.14 11.17
C VAL A 96 -7.50 2.72 10.86
N ALA A 97 -8.03 1.81 11.68
CA ALA A 97 -9.44 1.39 11.63
C ALA A 97 -10.36 2.30 12.47
N ASP A 98 -9.81 3.21 13.27
CA ASP A 98 -10.57 4.16 14.07
C ASP A 98 -11.06 5.33 13.19
N GLU A 99 -12.36 5.29 12.85
CA GLU A 99 -13.02 6.35 12.07
C GLU A 99 -12.87 7.74 12.72
N GLY A 100 -12.89 7.85 14.05
CA GLY A 100 -12.76 9.11 14.76
C GLY A 100 -11.35 9.69 14.73
N ALA A 101 -10.32 8.83 14.70
CA ALA A 101 -8.95 9.27 14.43
C ALA A 101 -8.80 9.76 12.98
N LEU A 102 -9.41 9.07 12.03
CA LEU A 102 -9.37 9.45 10.62
C LEU A 102 -10.14 10.75 10.35
N GLU A 103 -11.32 10.93 10.93
CA GLU A 103 -12.11 12.15 10.84
C GLU A 103 -11.33 13.38 11.29
N ARG A 104 -10.59 13.28 12.40
CA ARG A 104 -9.73 14.37 12.89
C ARG A 104 -8.65 14.75 11.89
N ILE A 105 -8.02 13.77 11.25
CA ILE A 105 -7.02 14.02 10.20
C ILE A 105 -7.68 14.70 9.00
N VAL A 106 -8.86 14.24 8.58
CA VAL A 106 -9.61 14.85 7.48
C VAL A 106 -9.95 16.30 7.81
N ASP A 107 -10.45 16.58 9.01
CA ASP A 107 -10.80 17.93 9.44
C ASP A 107 -9.58 18.88 9.43
N GLN A 108 -8.43 18.40 9.91
CA GLN A 108 -7.18 19.17 9.84
C GLN A 108 -6.78 19.47 8.39
N VAL A 109 -6.87 18.48 7.50
CA VAL A 109 -6.53 18.67 6.09
C VAL A 109 -7.49 19.65 5.41
N VAL A 110 -8.79 19.54 5.63
CA VAL A 110 -9.80 20.43 5.05
C VAL A 110 -9.61 21.86 5.56
N ALA A 111 -9.42 22.03 6.88
CA ALA A 111 -9.18 23.34 7.48
C ALA A 111 -7.86 24.00 7.00
N GLY A 112 -6.83 23.19 6.70
CA GLY A 112 -5.54 23.66 6.21
C GLY A 112 -5.54 24.11 4.73
N HIS A 113 -6.59 23.84 3.97
CA HIS A 113 -6.65 24.08 2.52
C HIS A 113 -7.95 24.79 2.08
N PRO A 114 -8.28 25.98 2.65
CA PRO A 114 -9.56 26.65 2.40
C PRO A 114 -9.76 27.07 0.93
N GLY A 115 -8.67 27.36 0.21
CA GLY A 115 -8.72 27.72 -1.21
C GLY A 115 -9.17 26.55 -2.09
N GLU A 116 -8.63 25.35 -1.83
CA GLU A 116 -8.98 24.12 -2.53
C GLU A 116 -10.40 23.69 -2.19
N VAL A 117 -10.86 23.87 -0.94
CA VAL A 117 -12.25 23.62 -0.54
C VAL A 117 -13.21 24.48 -1.35
N SER A 118 -12.89 25.77 -1.48
CA SER A 118 -13.72 26.72 -2.24
C SER A 118 -13.80 26.34 -3.72
N ARG A 119 -12.67 25.95 -4.32
CA ARG A 119 -12.61 25.48 -5.72
C ARG A 119 -13.37 24.16 -5.93
N PHE A 120 -13.29 23.24 -4.97
CA PHE A 120 -14.04 21.99 -5.01
C PHE A 120 -15.55 22.25 -5.02
N ARG A 121 -16.02 23.08 -4.09
CA ARG A 121 -17.43 23.48 -3.99
C ARG A 121 -17.93 24.29 -5.19
N ALA A 122 -17.03 24.98 -5.89
CA ALA A 122 -17.31 25.63 -7.16
C ALA A 122 -17.41 24.67 -8.37
N GLY A 123 -17.34 23.34 -8.14
CA GLY A 123 -17.54 22.31 -9.15
C GLY A 123 -16.26 21.61 -9.63
N ASN A 124 -15.08 21.97 -9.11
CA ASN A 124 -13.84 21.27 -9.45
C ASN A 124 -13.67 19.98 -8.63
N THR A 125 -14.50 18.98 -8.92
CA THR A 125 -14.53 17.70 -8.20
C THR A 125 -13.23 16.90 -8.28
N LYS A 126 -12.36 17.19 -9.27
CA LYS A 126 -11.04 16.55 -9.38
C LYS A 126 -10.12 16.84 -8.19
N LEU A 127 -10.41 17.89 -7.40
CA LEU A 127 -9.66 18.19 -6.17
C LEU A 127 -9.87 17.14 -5.08
N ILE A 128 -10.85 16.24 -5.19
CA ILE A 128 -10.99 15.13 -4.24
C ILE A 128 -9.69 14.31 -4.13
N GLY A 129 -9.03 14.04 -5.27
CA GLY A 129 -7.76 13.29 -5.28
C GLY A 129 -6.61 14.03 -4.60
N PHE A 130 -6.61 15.36 -4.64
CA PHE A 130 -5.67 16.17 -3.87
C PHE A 130 -5.88 15.99 -2.37
N PHE A 131 -7.13 16.09 -1.89
CA PHE A 131 -7.44 15.92 -0.48
C PHE A 131 -7.15 14.50 0.01
N VAL A 132 -7.48 13.47 -0.79
CA VAL A 132 -7.10 12.08 -0.48
C VAL A 132 -5.59 11.99 -0.31
N GLY A 133 -4.80 12.57 -1.22
CA GLY A 133 -3.34 12.61 -1.11
C GLY A 133 -2.84 13.29 0.17
N GLN A 134 -3.44 14.41 0.57
CA GLN A 134 -3.08 15.11 1.81
C GLN A 134 -3.41 14.29 3.06
N VAL A 135 -4.57 13.63 3.12
CA VAL A 135 -4.97 12.77 4.24
C VAL A 135 -4.07 11.53 4.32
N MET A 136 -3.74 10.92 3.18
CA MET A 136 -2.79 9.81 3.12
C MET A 136 -1.39 10.22 3.58
N LYS A 137 -0.96 11.46 3.29
CA LYS A 137 0.31 12.00 3.79
C LYS A 137 0.27 12.24 5.30
N ALA A 138 -0.78 12.89 5.81
CA ALA A 138 -0.94 13.19 7.22
C ALA A 138 -1.07 11.94 8.12
N SER A 139 -1.69 10.88 7.60
CA SER A 139 -1.78 9.57 8.28
C SER A 139 -0.52 8.70 8.16
N GLY A 140 0.54 9.17 7.48
CA GLY A 140 1.73 8.36 7.21
C GLY A 140 1.45 7.15 6.32
N GLY A 141 0.41 7.20 5.49
CA GLY A 141 -0.02 6.09 4.62
C GLY A 141 -0.87 5.03 5.33
N LYS A 142 -1.23 5.23 6.61
CA LYS A 142 -2.00 4.28 7.42
C LYS A 142 -3.52 4.43 7.24
N ALA A 143 -4.00 5.51 6.64
CA ALA A 143 -5.43 5.63 6.39
C ALA A 143 -5.88 4.68 5.26
N ASN A 144 -7.10 4.15 5.37
CA ASN A 144 -7.74 3.40 4.30
C ASN A 144 -8.22 4.36 3.20
N PRO A 145 -7.77 4.22 1.94
CA PRO A 145 -8.13 5.15 0.86
C PRO A 145 -9.63 5.27 0.59
N ASP A 146 -10.37 4.16 0.68
CA ASP A 146 -11.81 4.13 0.39
C ASP A 146 -12.60 4.86 1.48
N LEU A 147 -12.20 4.65 2.75
CA LEU A 147 -12.76 5.34 3.90
C LEU A 147 -12.45 6.85 3.85
N VAL A 148 -11.21 7.20 3.50
CA VAL A 148 -10.78 8.60 3.30
C VAL A 148 -11.62 9.28 2.23
N ASN A 149 -11.79 8.62 1.08
CA ASN A 149 -12.58 9.17 -0.02
C ASN A 149 -14.03 9.39 0.42
N SER A 150 -14.63 8.40 1.09
CA SER A 150 -16.00 8.48 1.60
C SER A 150 -16.18 9.62 2.62
N LEU A 151 -15.24 9.80 3.54
CA LEU A 151 -15.25 10.88 4.52
C LEU A 151 -15.09 12.26 3.88
N LEU A 152 -14.17 12.39 2.93
CA LEU A 152 -13.95 13.64 2.21
C LEU A 152 -15.16 14.02 1.37
N THR A 153 -15.78 13.07 0.65
CA THR A 153 -17.01 13.33 -0.10
C THR A 153 -18.12 13.83 0.82
N ARG A 154 -18.28 13.25 2.02
CA ARG A 154 -19.28 13.72 3.01
C ARG A 154 -18.98 15.12 3.56
N LYS A 155 -17.71 15.44 3.83
CA LYS A 155 -17.32 16.73 4.45
C LYS A 155 -17.20 17.89 3.44
N LEU A 156 -16.92 17.59 2.18
CA LEU A 156 -16.71 18.59 1.13
C LEU A 156 -17.95 18.86 0.27
N ALA A 157 -18.94 17.96 0.29
CA ALA A 157 -20.29 18.22 -0.22
C ALA A 157 -20.89 19.49 0.42
#